data_AF-A0AAU5LAS8-F1
#
_entry.id   AF-A0AAU5LAS8-F1
#
_cell.length_a   1.000
_cell.length_b   1.000
_cell.length_c   1.000
_cell.angle_alpha   90.00
_cell.angle_beta   90.00
_cell.angle_gamma   90.00
#
_symmetry.space_group_name_H-M   'P 1'
#
loop_
_entity.id
_entity.type
_entity.pdbx_description
1 polymer ?
#
loop_
_entity_poly.entity_id
_entity_poly.type
_entity_poly.pdbx_seq_one_letter_code
_entity_poly.pdbx_strand_id
1 'polypeptide(L)'
;MPDAATHVRSAHGDSSNTGSDPNTAPEQAPDNSSVAITAVDCLDQPHPRDSQPYWDLLEHANQEAGVFGTSAVLAELTCKDWPAGRQQPHRVNAEGLPPALVVGTTGDPATPYQWSQGLAAQLPGGMLLTFEGSGHTAYGRSNACVNDAVDAYLINLKPVPSGTIC
;
A
#
# COMPACT_ATOMS: atom_id res chain seq x y z
N MET A 1 -23.11 -1.26 -50.49
CA MET A 1 -23.57 0.04 -51.03
C MET A 1 -24.91 -0.19 -51.70
N PRO A 2 -25.97 0.59 -51.41
CA PRO A 2 -26.11 1.72 -50.47
C PRO A 2 -26.89 1.29 -49.20
N ASP A 3 -26.67 1.78 -47.98
CA ASP A 3 -26.60 3.14 -47.42
C ASP A 3 -27.97 3.83 -47.25
N ALA A 4 -28.31 4.13 -46.00
CA ALA A 4 -29.36 5.06 -45.58
C ALA A 4 -29.06 5.50 -44.14
N ALA A 5 -27.95 6.22 -43.96
CA ALA A 5 -27.85 7.21 -42.90
C ALA A 5 -28.91 8.30 -43.12
N THR A 6 -29.82 8.49 -42.16
CA THR A 6 -30.55 9.76 -42.00
C THR A 6 -30.55 10.19 -40.55
N HIS A 7 -29.69 11.17 -40.32
CA HIS A 7 -29.70 12.23 -39.33
C HIS A 7 -30.95 12.40 -38.45
N VAL A 8 -30.70 12.49 -37.13
CA VAL A 8 -31.26 13.57 -36.32
C VAL A 8 -30.10 14.34 -35.69
N ARG A 9 -29.59 15.32 -36.43
CA ARG A 9 -28.96 16.51 -35.81
C ARG A 9 -30.11 17.42 -35.41
N SER A 10 -30.36 17.57 -34.12
CA SER A 10 -30.93 18.81 -33.61
C SER A 10 -29.79 19.63 -33.03
N ALA A 11 -29.24 20.49 -33.89
CA ALA A 11 -28.63 21.72 -33.43
C ALA A 11 -29.76 22.61 -32.92
N HIS A 12 -29.82 22.82 -31.62
CA HIS A 12 -30.26 24.10 -31.08
C HIS A 12 -29.04 24.69 -30.40
N GLY A 13 -28.29 25.47 -31.18
CA GLY A 13 -27.35 26.41 -30.60
C GLY A 13 -28.18 27.50 -29.95
N ASP A 14 -28.24 27.49 -28.62
CA ASP A 14 -28.37 28.74 -27.90
C ASP A 14 -26.96 29.21 -27.56
N SER A 15 -26.54 30.25 -28.29
CA SER A 15 -25.36 31.03 -27.94
C SER A 15 -25.69 31.79 -26.66
N SER A 16 -25.32 31.24 -25.51
CA SER A 16 -25.24 32.02 -24.28
C SER A 16 -24.09 31.52 -23.40
N ASN A 17 -22.98 32.25 -23.53
CA ASN A 17 -21.99 32.51 -22.49
C ASN A 17 -21.09 31.34 -22.07
N THR A 18 -19.88 31.30 -22.65
CA THR A 18 -18.69 30.69 -22.06
C THR A 18 -18.28 31.47 -20.81
N GLY A 19 -19.04 31.28 -19.73
CA GLY A 19 -18.60 31.59 -18.38
C GLY A 19 -18.16 30.30 -17.73
N SER A 20 -16.87 29.96 -17.82
CA SER A 20 -16.27 29.03 -16.86
C SER A 20 -16.49 29.64 -15.47
N ASP A 21 -17.44 29.09 -14.71
CA ASP A 21 -17.69 29.53 -13.34
C ASP A 21 -16.38 29.38 -12.55
N PRO A 22 -15.77 30.48 -12.06
CA PRO A 22 -14.50 30.43 -11.33
C PRO A 22 -14.62 29.67 -10.00
N ASN A 23 -15.83 29.27 -9.59
CA ASN A 23 -16.09 28.48 -8.40
C ASN A 23 -16.31 26.98 -8.67
N THR A 24 -16.26 26.53 -9.92
CA THR A 24 -16.28 25.08 -10.20
C THR A 24 -14.87 24.55 -9.96
N ALA A 25 -14.65 23.94 -8.80
CA ALA A 25 -13.46 23.13 -8.59
C ALA A 25 -13.35 22.12 -9.75
N PRO A 26 -12.15 21.90 -10.32
CA PRO A 26 -11.99 20.89 -11.36
C PRO A 26 -12.59 19.57 -10.85
N GLU A 27 -13.41 18.93 -11.68
CA GLU A 27 -13.99 17.63 -11.36
C GLU A 27 -12.84 16.70 -10.99
N GLN A 28 -12.79 16.29 -9.72
CA GLN A 28 -11.72 15.45 -9.22
C GLN A 28 -11.84 14.11 -9.92
N ALA A 29 -10.77 13.69 -10.60
CA ALA A 29 -10.73 12.38 -11.22
C ALA A 29 -11.13 11.31 -10.19
N PRO A 30 -11.95 10.32 -10.57
CA PRO A 30 -12.40 9.30 -9.63
C PRO A 30 -11.21 8.56 -9.03
N ASP A 31 -11.31 8.26 -7.73
CA ASP A 31 -10.29 7.49 -7.01
C ASP A 31 -10.10 6.12 -7.67
N ASN A 32 -8.84 5.75 -7.91
CA ASN A 32 -8.43 4.47 -8.47
C ASN A 32 -7.43 3.72 -7.57
N SER A 33 -7.24 4.16 -6.32
CA SER A 33 -6.23 3.62 -5.40
C SER A 33 -6.31 2.10 -5.22
N SER A 34 -7.51 1.53 -5.08
CA SER A 34 -7.71 0.08 -4.93
C SER A 34 -7.30 -0.72 -6.17
N VAL A 35 -7.59 -0.20 -7.35
CA VAL A 35 -7.22 -0.81 -8.63
C VAL A 35 -5.71 -0.71 -8.84
N ALA A 36 -5.11 0.42 -8.45
CA ALA A 36 -3.66 0.61 -8.50
C ALA A 36 -2.93 -0.32 -7.53
N ILE A 37 -3.43 -0.51 -6.30
CA ILE A 37 -2.88 -1.47 -5.32
C ILE A 37 -2.88 -2.87 -5.93
N THR A 38 -4.01 -3.33 -6.44
CA THR A 38 -4.11 -4.67 -7.07
C THR A 38 -3.10 -4.81 -8.22
N ALA A 39 -3.01 -3.80 -9.08
CA ALA A 39 -2.09 -3.81 -10.21
C ALA A 39 -0.62 -3.93 -9.79
N VAL A 40 -0.21 -3.21 -8.74
CA VAL A 40 1.16 -3.22 -8.23
C VAL A 40 1.46 -4.52 -7.48
N ASP A 41 0.57 -4.94 -6.58
CA ASP A 41 0.75 -6.17 -5.78
C ASP A 41 0.88 -7.42 -6.67
N CYS A 42 0.11 -7.49 -7.77
CA CYS A 42 0.20 -8.60 -8.72
C CYS A 42 1.49 -8.59 -9.56
N LEU A 43 2.17 -7.44 -9.67
CA LEU A 43 3.44 -7.29 -10.39
C LEU A 43 4.66 -7.48 -9.47
N ASP A 44 4.56 -7.14 -8.19
CA ASP A 44 5.71 -7.08 -7.29
C ASP A 44 6.18 -8.44 -6.78
N GLN A 45 5.32 -9.47 -6.85
CA GLN A 45 5.69 -10.83 -6.46
C GLN A 45 5.01 -11.89 -7.36
N PRO A 46 5.55 -13.11 -7.42
CA PRO A 46 4.89 -14.19 -8.13
C PRO A 46 3.62 -14.65 -7.40
N HIS A 47 2.59 -14.93 -8.18
CA HIS A 47 1.32 -15.47 -7.69
C HIS A 47 1.00 -16.81 -8.38
N PRO A 48 0.43 -17.80 -7.67
CA PRO A 48 -0.03 -19.03 -8.29
C PRO A 48 -1.00 -18.76 -9.45
N ARG A 49 -0.76 -19.41 -10.59
CA ARG A 49 -1.63 -19.33 -11.78
C ARG A 49 -2.82 -20.28 -11.71
N ASP A 50 -2.80 -21.24 -10.79
CA ASP A 50 -3.91 -22.13 -10.48
C ASP A 50 -4.66 -21.64 -9.25
N SER A 51 -5.97 -21.89 -9.18
CA SER A 51 -6.78 -21.47 -8.03
C SER A 51 -6.66 -22.43 -6.85
N GLN A 52 -6.24 -23.69 -7.09
CA GLN A 52 -6.19 -24.72 -6.06
C GLN A 52 -5.32 -24.36 -4.84
N PRO A 53 -4.10 -23.79 -5.00
CA PRO A 53 -3.29 -23.39 -3.85
C PRO A 53 -3.98 -22.38 -2.92
N TYR A 54 -4.82 -21.49 -3.45
CA TYR A 54 -5.60 -20.55 -2.65
C TYR A 54 -6.69 -21.26 -1.87
N TRP A 55 -7.41 -22.20 -2.51
CA TRP A 55 -8.45 -23.00 -1.85
C TRP A 55 -7.88 -23.88 -0.73
N ASP A 56 -6.72 -24.49 -0.96
CA ASP A 56 -6.03 -25.32 0.02
C ASP A 56 -5.58 -24.49 1.24
N LEU A 57 -5.31 -23.20 1.07
CA LEU A 57 -4.85 -22.29 2.12
C LEU A 57 -5.99 -21.72 2.98
N LEU A 58 -7.25 -21.72 2.50
CA LEU A 58 -8.35 -21.04 3.20
C LEU A 58 -8.61 -21.55 4.61
N GLU A 59 -8.58 -22.88 4.81
CA GLU A 59 -8.85 -23.44 6.14
C GLU A 59 -7.77 -23.03 7.14
N HIS A 60 -6.50 -23.08 6.73
CA HIS A 60 -5.41 -22.62 7.57
C HIS A 60 -5.52 -21.12 7.86
N ALA A 61 -5.82 -20.29 6.86
CA ALA A 61 -6.01 -18.86 7.05
C ALA A 61 -7.20 -18.52 7.98
N ASN A 62 -8.27 -19.32 7.93
CA ASN A 62 -9.40 -19.21 8.85
C ASN A 62 -9.03 -19.58 10.30
N GLN A 63 -8.20 -20.61 10.49
CA GLN A 63 -7.72 -21.01 11.82
C GLN A 63 -6.80 -19.95 12.45
N GLU A 64 -5.92 -19.35 11.64
CA GLU A 64 -4.97 -18.33 12.10
C GLU A 64 -5.63 -16.97 12.36
N ALA A 65 -6.53 -16.53 11.48
CA ALA A 65 -7.06 -15.15 11.52
C ALA A 65 -8.53 -15.01 11.08
N GLY A 66 -9.30 -16.10 11.03
CA GLY A 66 -10.73 -16.10 10.73
C GLY A 66 -11.07 -15.42 9.40
N VAL A 67 -12.05 -14.51 9.44
CA VAL A 67 -12.48 -13.73 8.26
C VAL A 67 -11.36 -12.87 7.70
N PHE A 68 -10.45 -12.35 8.52
CA PHE A 68 -9.33 -11.53 8.03
C PHE A 68 -8.34 -12.38 7.23
N GLY A 69 -8.00 -13.57 7.72
CA GLY A 69 -7.11 -14.50 7.02
C GLY A 69 -7.70 -14.97 5.70
N THR A 70 -8.96 -15.43 5.71
CA THR A 70 -9.64 -15.87 4.47
C THR A 70 -9.81 -14.74 3.45
N SER A 71 -10.12 -13.53 3.90
CA SER A 71 -10.20 -12.35 3.01
C SER A 71 -8.86 -12.02 2.37
N ALA A 72 -7.75 -12.12 3.11
CA ALA A 72 -6.42 -11.91 2.55
C ALA A 72 -6.10 -12.91 1.43
N VAL A 73 -6.36 -14.20 1.64
CA VAL A 73 -6.15 -15.24 0.61
C VAL A 73 -7.00 -14.98 -0.63
N LEU A 74 -8.27 -14.59 -0.45
CA LEU A 74 -9.16 -14.30 -1.57
C LEU A 74 -8.80 -13.01 -2.30
N ALA A 75 -8.22 -12.01 -1.63
CA ALA A 75 -7.69 -10.82 -2.27
C ALA A 75 -6.57 -11.19 -3.26
N GLU A 76 -5.61 -12.02 -2.82
CA GLU A 76 -4.48 -12.47 -3.65
C GLU A 76 -4.91 -13.36 -4.83
N LEU A 77 -6.05 -14.07 -4.73
CA LEU A 77 -6.60 -14.86 -5.84
C LEU A 77 -6.87 -13.98 -7.09
N THR A 78 -7.13 -12.69 -6.90
CA THR A 78 -7.31 -11.71 -7.99
C THR A 78 -6.08 -11.66 -8.92
N CYS A 79 -4.89 -11.95 -8.39
CA CYS A 79 -3.64 -11.90 -9.16
C CYS A 79 -3.42 -13.09 -10.10
N LYS A 80 -4.19 -14.18 -9.96
CA LYS A 80 -4.09 -15.40 -10.77
C LYS A 80 -4.05 -15.12 -12.28
N ASP A 81 -4.95 -14.26 -12.75
CA ASP A 81 -5.14 -13.94 -14.17
C ASP A 81 -4.47 -12.61 -14.58
N TRP A 82 -3.82 -11.92 -13.63
CA TRP A 82 -3.10 -10.68 -13.90
C TRP A 82 -1.74 -10.95 -14.56
N PRO A 83 -1.21 -10.04 -15.39
CA PRO A 83 0.20 -10.09 -15.78
C PRO A 83 1.08 -10.13 -14.52
N ALA A 84 1.96 -11.12 -14.41
CA ALA A 84 2.88 -11.20 -13.27
C ALA A 84 4.19 -10.50 -13.64
N GLY A 85 4.79 -9.82 -12.67
CA GLY A 85 6.15 -9.33 -12.82
C GLY A 85 7.18 -10.45 -12.70
N ARG A 86 8.44 -10.09 -12.88
CA ARG A 86 9.59 -11.00 -12.75
C ARG A 86 10.27 -10.90 -11.38
N GLN A 87 9.77 -10.02 -10.52
CA GLN A 87 10.34 -9.79 -9.21
C GLN A 87 10.10 -11.00 -8.32
N GLN A 88 11.03 -11.22 -7.40
CA GLN A 88 10.99 -12.29 -6.42
C GLN A 88 11.33 -11.69 -5.06
N PRO A 89 10.69 -12.13 -3.97
CA PRO A 89 11.11 -11.77 -2.63
C PRO A 89 12.60 -12.08 -2.44
N HIS A 90 13.35 -11.09 -1.99
CA HIS A 90 14.79 -11.20 -1.77
C HIS A 90 15.18 -10.45 -0.51
N ARG A 91 16.37 -10.76 0.01
CA ARG A 91 16.98 -9.97 1.09
C ARG A 91 17.33 -8.59 0.56
N VAL A 92 17.00 -7.55 1.31
CA VAL A 92 17.37 -6.17 0.96
C VAL A 92 18.89 -6.08 0.90
N ASN A 93 19.42 -5.64 -0.24
CA ASN A 93 20.82 -5.26 -0.40
C ASN A 93 20.89 -3.75 -0.55
N ALA A 94 21.34 -3.06 0.50
CA ALA A 94 21.36 -1.61 0.58
C ALA A 94 22.77 -1.08 0.93
N GLU A 95 23.81 -1.62 0.28
CA GLU A 95 25.17 -1.15 0.47
C GLU A 95 25.29 0.37 0.23
N GLY A 96 25.95 1.06 1.16
CA GLY A 96 26.11 2.52 1.11
C GLY A 96 24.91 3.32 1.62
N LEU A 97 23.81 2.67 2.03
CA LEU A 97 22.69 3.35 2.68
C LEU A 97 23.14 3.89 4.06
N PRO A 98 22.92 5.19 4.35
CA PRO A 98 23.06 5.71 5.70
C PRO A 98 22.14 4.99 6.70
N PRO A 99 22.45 4.96 8.01
CA PRO A 99 21.61 4.32 9.01
C PRO A 99 20.15 4.76 8.91
N ALA A 100 19.26 3.83 8.56
CA ALA A 100 17.85 4.11 8.34
C ALA A 100 17.02 3.75 9.58
N LEU A 101 16.05 4.60 9.91
CA LEU A 101 15.08 4.35 10.97
C LEU A 101 13.85 3.62 10.42
N VAL A 102 13.54 2.46 11.00
CA VAL A 102 12.29 1.72 10.80
C VAL A 102 11.41 1.91 12.03
N VAL A 103 10.14 2.24 11.81
CA VAL A 103 9.13 2.35 12.88
C VAL A 103 8.18 1.17 12.76
N GLY A 104 8.08 0.37 13.83
CA GLY A 104 7.21 -0.81 13.86
C GLY A 104 6.21 -0.74 15.00
N THR A 105 4.94 -0.99 14.72
CA THR A 105 3.86 -1.05 15.72
C THR A 105 3.62 -2.50 16.15
N THR A 106 3.59 -2.79 17.46
CA THR A 106 3.46 -4.18 17.98
C THR A 106 2.14 -4.86 17.59
N GLY A 107 1.04 -4.10 17.53
CA GLY A 107 -0.29 -4.54 17.12
C GLY A 107 -0.72 -4.05 15.73
N ASP A 108 0.21 -3.95 14.77
CA ASP A 108 -0.12 -3.62 13.38
C ASP A 108 -0.77 -4.81 12.65
N PRO A 109 -2.05 -4.70 12.20
CA PRO A 109 -2.72 -5.80 11.52
C PRO A 109 -2.35 -5.93 10.03
N ALA A 110 -1.77 -4.89 9.42
CA ALA A 110 -1.48 -4.84 7.99
C ALA A 110 0.00 -5.13 7.69
N THR A 111 0.90 -4.61 8.52
CA THR A 111 2.34 -4.85 8.42
C THR A 111 2.89 -5.34 9.76
N PRO A 112 2.75 -6.64 10.08
CA PRO A 112 3.10 -7.20 11.39
C PRO A 112 4.48 -6.77 11.89
N TYR A 113 4.60 -6.51 13.20
CA TYR A 113 5.81 -5.97 13.82
C TYR A 113 7.11 -6.70 13.44
N GLN A 114 7.05 -8.03 13.33
CA GLN A 114 8.17 -8.87 12.91
C GLN A 114 8.73 -8.50 11.52
N TRP A 115 7.92 -7.93 10.62
CA TRP A 115 8.38 -7.42 9.33
C TRP A 115 9.24 -6.17 9.51
N SER A 116 8.89 -5.29 10.45
CA SER A 116 9.69 -4.13 10.80
C SER A 116 11.04 -4.54 11.42
N GLN A 117 11.02 -5.53 12.32
CA GLN A 117 12.25 -6.13 12.87
C GLN A 117 13.13 -6.72 11.77
N GLY A 118 12.52 -7.50 10.86
CA GLY A 118 13.22 -8.11 9.74
C GLY A 118 13.80 -7.10 8.75
N LEU A 119 13.10 -6.00 8.48
CA LEU A 119 13.60 -4.93 7.62
C LEU A 119 14.77 -4.19 8.29
N ALA A 120 14.61 -3.76 9.54
CA ALA A 120 15.66 -3.07 10.29
C ALA A 120 16.96 -3.91 10.35
N ALA A 121 16.84 -5.22 10.54
CA ALA A 121 17.98 -6.15 10.57
C ALA A 121 18.68 -6.32 9.22
N GLN A 122 18.01 -6.04 8.10
CA GLN A 122 18.60 -6.15 6.75
C GLN A 122 19.29 -4.87 6.29
N LEU A 123 18.97 -3.71 6.89
CA LEU A 123 19.53 -2.43 6.51
C LEU A 123 20.89 -2.20 7.20
N PRO A 124 21.93 -1.72 6.49
CA PRO A 124 23.20 -1.37 7.12
C PRO A 124 23.01 -0.29 8.19
N GLY A 125 23.32 -0.62 9.44
CA GLY A 125 23.08 0.28 10.57
C GLY A 125 21.61 0.59 10.83
N GLY A 126 20.69 -0.28 10.37
CA GLY A 126 19.26 -0.11 10.58
C GLY A 126 18.89 0.03 12.05
N MET A 127 18.03 1.01 12.33
CA MET A 127 17.51 1.31 13.67
C MET A 127 16.04 0.95 13.71
N LEU A 128 15.58 0.41 14.84
CA LEU A 128 14.17 0.12 15.07
C LEU A 128 13.65 0.96 16.22
N LEU A 129 12.60 1.73 15.94
CA LEU A 129 11.74 2.33 16.95
C LEU A 129 10.48 1.49 17.09
N THR A 130 10.23 0.97 18.28
CA THR A 130 9.00 0.22 18.57
C THR A 130 7.92 1.19 19.02
N PHE A 131 6.72 1.06 18.47
CA PHE A 131 5.50 1.62 19.05
C PHE A 131 4.66 0.48 19.65
N GLU A 132 4.53 0.45 20.98
CA GLU A 132 3.73 -0.49 21.73
C GLU A 132 2.27 -0.02 21.72
N GLY A 133 1.52 -0.54 20.76
CA GLY A 133 0.14 -0.15 20.56
C GLY A 133 -0.52 -0.92 19.42
N SER A 134 -1.80 -0.62 19.19
CA SER A 134 -2.58 -1.21 18.10
C SER A 134 -2.84 -0.20 17.01
N GLY A 135 -2.84 -0.67 15.76
CA GLY A 135 -3.14 0.13 14.58
C GLY A 135 -2.01 0.10 13.55
N HIS A 136 -2.36 0.47 12.32
CA HIS A 136 -1.40 0.49 11.22
C HIS A 136 -0.59 1.78 11.23
N THR A 137 0.75 1.71 11.16
CA THR A 137 1.69 2.86 11.23
C THR A 137 1.67 3.63 12.57
N ALA A 138 2.61 4.55 12.79
CA ALA A 138 2.70 5.30 14.05
C ALA A 138 3.09 6.79 13.92
N TYR A 139 4.04 7.15 13.06
CA TYR A 139 4.51 8.53 12.93
C TYR A 139 3.40 9.49 12.47
N GLY A 140 3.26 10.64 13.12
CA GLY A 140 2.25 11.66 12.82
C GLY A 140 0.83 11.37 13.33
N ARG A 141 0.61 10.20 13.97
CA ARG A 141 -0.75 9.77 14.37
C ARG A 141 -0.84 9.05 15.72
N SER A 142 0.28 8.62 16.30
CA SER A 142 0.33 7.88 17.56
C SER A 142 0.48 8.82 18.76
N ASN A 143 1.72 9.13 19.17
CA ASN A 143 2.04 9.90 20.36
C ASN A 143 3.30 10.77 20.17
N ALA A 144 3.57 11.63 21.15
CA ALA A 144 4.73 12.52 21.14
C ALA A 144 6.07 11.76 21.15
N CYS A 145 6.17 10.62 21.84
CA CYS A 145 7.40 9.83 21.90
C CYS A 145 7.85 9.37 20.49
N VAL A 146 6.91 8.84 19.69
CA VAL A 146 7.20 8.43 18.31
C VAL A 146 7.55 9.64 17.45
N ASN A 147 6.77 10.71 17.54
CA ASN A 147 6.99 11.92 16.72
C ASN A 147 8.34 12.56 17.03
N ASP A 148 8.67 12.76 18.30
CA ASP A 148 9.93 13.39 18.73
C ASP A 148 11.16 12.56 18.31
N ALA A 149 11.06 11.23 18.39
CA ALA A 149 12.14 10.33 17.97
C ALA A 149 12.37 10.38 16.45
N VAL A 150 11.27 10.31 15.67
CA VAL A 150 11.36 10.39 14.20
C VAL A 150 11.81 11.77 13.75
N ASP A 151 11.29 12.86 14.33
CA ASP A 151 11.69 14.23 14.01
C ASP A 151 13.16 14.48 14.34
N ALA A 152 13.65 13.99 15.49
CA ALA A 152 15.07 14.12 15.84
C ALA A 152 15.98 13.37 14.85
N TYR A 153 15.54 12.23 14.33
CA TYR A 153 16.24 11.52 13.27
C TYR A 153 16.19 12.28 11.94
N LEU A 154 15.01 12.72 11.49
CA LEU A 154 14.87 13.42 10.20
C LEU A 154 15.58 14.77 10.16
N ILE A 155 15.58 15.52 11.27
CA ILE A 155 16.14 16.88 11.34
C ILE A 155 17.64 16.85 11.64
N ASN A 156 18.06 16.03 12.60
CA ASN A 156 19.42 16.06 13.16
C ASN A 156 20.20 14.75 12.95
N LEU A 157 19.63 13.77 12.25
CA LEU A 157 20.20 12.42 12.13
C LEU A 157 20.49 11.79 13.49
N LYS A 158 19.71 12.15 14.51
CA LYS A 158 19.88 11.63 15.87
C LYS A 158 19.56 10.12 15.86
N PRO A 159 20.50 9.25 16.27
CA PRO A 159 20.23 7.82 16.33
C PRO A 159 19.17 7.49 17.38
N VAL A 160 18.37 6.46 17.10
CA VAL A 160 17.46 5.84 18.08
C VAL A 160 18.21 4.70 18.76
N PRO A 161 18.38 4.72 20.09
CA PRO A 161 19.03 3.63 20.82
C PRO A 161 18.33 2.28 20.57
N SER A 162 19.12 1.21 20.53
CA SER A 162 18.59 -0.15 20.41
C SER A 162 17.62 -0.46 21.55
N GLY A 163 16.45 -1.02 21.22
CA GLY A 163 15.41 -1.36 22.19
C GLY A 163 14.56 -0.17 22.66
N THR A 164 14.61 0.97 21.96
CA THR A 164 13.70 2.09 22.25
C THR A 164 12.26 1.67 21.97
N ILE A 165 11.41 1.88 22.98
CA ILE A 165 9.97 1.64 22.95
C ILE A 165 9.27 2.95 23.29
N CYS A 166 8.43 3.37 22.37
CA CYS A 166 7.31 4.27 22.57
C CYS A 166 6.02 3.43 22.48
#